data_AF-G1V9S0-F1
#
_entry.id   AF-G1V9S0-F1
#
_cell.length_a   1.000
_cell.length_b   1.000
_cell.length_c   1.000
_cell.angle_alpha   90.00
_cell.angle_beta   90.00
_cell.angle_gamma   90.00
#
_symmetry.space_group_name_H-M   'P 1'
#
loop_
_entity.id
_entity.type
_entity.pdbx_description
1 polymer ?
#
loop_
_entity_poly.entity_id
_entity_poly.type
_entity_poly.pdbx_seq_one_letter_code
_entity_poly.pdbx_strand_id
1 'polypeptide(L)'
;METVMTKPVVVTDMKRKVQDILMAVSWRDFAGTYFQKSSSWFYHKMDGIDGNGGAGGFNEQEAEQLRNALMDLSARIRRAAENI
;
A
#
# COMPACT_ATOMS: atom_id res chain seq x y z
N MET A 1 29.97 22.23 2.92
CA MET A 1 28.50 22.28 2.79
C MET A 1 27.97 20.96 3.31
N GLU A 2 27.35 20.96 4.49
CA GLU A 2 26.67 19.77 5.00
C GLU A 2 25.32 19.66 4.30
N THR A 3 25.18 18.66 3.43
CA THR A 3 23.90 18.33 2.82
C THR A 3 23.02 17.74 3.91
N VAL A 4 22.08 18.53 4.43
CA VAL A 4 21.05 18.04 5.35
C VAL A 4 20.17 17.09 4.54
N MET A 5 20.42 15.79 4.66
CA MET A 5 19.56 14.74 4.12
C MET A 5 18.28 14.68 4.95
N THR A 6 17.27 15.46 4.56
CA THR A 6 15.92 15.33 5.10
C THR A 6 15.40 13.95 4.73
N LYS A 7 15.17 13.08 5.71
CA LYS A 7 14.56 11.76 5.46
C LYS A 7 13.20 11.99 4.80
N PRO A 8 12.89 11.31 3.68
CA PRO A 8 11.59 11.46 3.03
C PRO A 8 10.49 11.02 4.00
N VAL A 9 9.44 11.84 4.10
CA VAL A 9 8.26 11.54 4.92
C VAL A 9 7.53 10.36 4.28
N VAL A 10 7.38 9.28 5.04
CA VAL A 10 6.73 8.03 4.60
C VAL A 10 5.51 7.75 5.48
N VAL A 11 4.47 7.17 4.88
CA VAL A 11 3.26 6.73 5.57
C VAL A 11 3.51 5.37 6.18
N THR A 12 3.61 5.35 7.52
CA THR A 12 3.95 4.14 8.30
C THR A 12 2.75 3.44 8.92
N ASP A 13 1.57 4.08 8.93
CA ASP A 13 0.37 3.56 9.60
C ASP A 13 -0.66 2.98 8.62
N MET A 14 -0.23 2.59 7.41
CA MET A 14 -1.14 2.20 6.33
C MET A 14 -1.99 0.99 6.69
N LYS A 15 -1.43 -0.01 7.40
CA LYS A 15 -2.19 -1.19 7.86
C LYS A 15 -3.39 -0.82 8.73
N ARG A 16 -3.24 0.20 9.59
CA ARG A 16 -4.32 0.73 10.42
C ARG A 16 -5.38 1.43 9.56
N LYS A 17 -4.96 2.19 8.55
CA LYS A 17 -5.87 2.90 7.64
C LYS A 17 -6.75 1.95 6.82
N VAL A 18 -6.22 0.80 6.41
CA VAL A 18 -6.95 -0.21 5.63
C VAL A 18 -7.52 -1.35 6.49
N GLN A 19 -7.53 -1.21 7.83
CA GLN A 19 -7.87 -2.30 8.76
C GLN A 19 -9.25 -2.92 8.49
N ASP A 20 -10.22 -2.10 8.06
CA ASP A 20 -11.60 -2.51 7.79
C ASP A 20 -11.70 -3.54 6.66
N ILE A 21 -10.79 -3.47 5.69
CA ILE A 21 -10.75 -4.37 4.53
C ILE A 21 -9.56 -5.33 4.57
N LEU A 22 -8.78 -5.33 5.66
CA LEU A 22 -7.50 -6.05 5.73
C LEU A 22 -7.65 -7.54 5.46
N MET A 23 -8.76 -8.14 5.91
CA MET A 23 -9.05 -9.57 5.69
C MET A 23 -9.91 -9.82 4.44
N ALA A 24 -10.52 -8.78 3.87
CA ALA A 24 -11.38 -8.89 2.69
C ALA A 24 -10.56 -8.90 1.38
N VAL A 25 -9.33 -8.37 1.41
CA VAL A 25 -8.48 -8.21 0.24
C VAL A 25 -7.32 -9.20 0.26
N SER A 26 -7.09 -9.89 -0.86
CA SER A 26 -5.84 -10.63 -1.08
C SER A 26 -4.70 -9.65 -1.35
N TRP A 27 -3.98 -9.23 -0.31
CA TRP A 27 -2.86 -8.28 -0.46
C TRP A 27 -1.69 -8.83 -1.28
N ARG A 28 -1.57 -10.16 -1.39
CA ARG A 28 -0.62 -10.79 -2.32
C ARG A 28 -0.95 -10.46 -3.76
N ASP A 29 -2.21 -10.66 -4.15
CA ASP A 29 -2.69 -10.39 -5.51
C ASP A 29 -2.69 -8.89 -5.80
N PHE A 30 -3.13 -8.10 -4.82
CA PHE A 30 -3.14 -6.64 -4.89
C PHE A 30 -1.74 -6.06 -5.17
N ALA A 31 -0.73 -6.54 -4.45
CA ALA A 31 0.67 -6.14 -4.66
C ALA A 31 1.18 -6.51 -6.06
N GLY A 32 0.82 -7.71 -6.55
CA GLY A 32 1.20 -8.16 -7.89
C GLY A 32 0.54 -7.32 -8.98
N THR A 33 -0.76 -7.07 -8.86
CA THR A 33 -1.58 -6.39 -9.87
C THR A 33 -1.23 -4.90 -9.97
N TYR A 34 -1.18 -4.20 -8.83
CA TYR A 34 -1.06 -2.74 -8.85
C TYR A 34 0.36 -2.23 -8.71
N PHE A 35 1.26 -2.99 -8.06
CA PHE A 35 2.62 -2.53 -7.76
C PHE A 35 3.71 -3.33 -8.49
N GLN A 36 3.37 -4.50 -9.06
CA GLN A 36 4.35 -5.44 -9.63
C GLN A 36 5.45 -5.80 -8.61
N LYS A 37 5.06 -5.94 -7.34
CA LYS A 37 5.95 -6.27 -6.21
C LYS A 37 5.50 -7.54 -5.51
N SER A 38 6.39 -8.08 -4.69
CA SER A 38 6.09 -9.25 -3.86
C SER A 38 5.14 -8.90 -2.73
N SER A 39 4.40 -9.91 -2.24
CA SER A 39 3.56 -9.76 -1.06
C SER A 39 4.34 -9.29 0.18
N SER A 40 5.54 -9.85 0.43
CA SER A 40 6.39 -9.45 1.56
C SER A 40 6.77 -7.97 1.50
N TRP A 41 7.14 -7.46 0.32
CA TRP A 41 7.41 -6.03 0.15
C TRP A 41 6.21 -5.18 0.55
N PHE A 42 5.01 -5.59 0.12
CA PHE A 42 3.78 -4.86 0.42
C PHE A 42 3.42 -4.91 1.90
N TYR A 43 3.58 -6.05 2.57
CA TYR A 43 3.38 -6.17 4.02
C TYR A 43 4.38 -5.31 4.82
N HIS A 44 5.66 -5.29 4.45
CA HIS A 44 6.64 -4.42 5.11
C HIS A 44 6.24 -2.95 4.98
N LYS A 45 5.81 -2.53 3.79
CA LYS A 45 5.28 -1.18 3.55
C LYS A 45 4.05 -0.89 4.41
N MET A 46 3.12 -1.83 4.55
CA MET A 46 1.94 -1.66 5.42
C MET A 46 2.29 -1.55 6.90
N ASP A 47 3.29 -2.32 7.35
CA ASP A 47 3.81 -2.32 8.72
C ASP A 47 4.74 -1.13 9.01
N GLY A 48 5.00 -0.27 8.02
CA GLY A 48 5.86 0.91 8.17
C GLY A 48 7.35 0.59 8.31
N ILE A 49 7.78 -0.59 7.87
CA ILE A 49 9.18 -1.04 7.92
C ILE A 49 9.78 -1.15 6.51
N ASP A 50 11.10 -1.04 6.40
CA ASP A 50 11.83 -1.34 5.17
C ASP A 50 12.28 -2.82 5.13
N GLY A 51 12.99 -3.21 4.07
CA GLY A 51 13.52 -4.58 3.92
C GLY A 51 14.60 -4.98 4.93
N ASN A 52 15.14 -4.02 5.68
CA ASN A 52 16.23 -4.18 6.65
C ASN A 52 15.75 -3.94 8.10
N GLY A 53 14.44 -3.78 8.34
CA GLY A 53 13.86 -3.50 9.66
C GLY A 53 13.99 -2.04 10.12
N GLY A 54 14.42 -1.13 9.25
CA GLY A 54 14.40 0.32 9.48
C GLY A 54 13.01 0.93 9.25
N ALA A 55 12.89 2.24 9.50
CA ALA A 55 11.68 2.98 9.19
C ALA A 55 11.43 2.98 7.68
N GLY A 56 10.29 2.43 7.27
CA GLY A 56 9.87 2.35 5.88
C GLY A 56 8.43 2.80 5.72
N GLY A 57 7.67 2.10 4.90
CA GLY A 57 6.33 2.50 4.53
C GLY A 57 6.23 3.15 3.16
N PHE A 58 5.02 3.60 2.84
CA PHE A 58 4.69 4.14 1.52
C PHE A 58 5.21 5.57 1.42
N ASN A 59 6.02 5.86 0.41
CA ASN A 59 6.28 7.25 0.05
C ASN A 59 5.02 7.89 -0.57
N GLU A 60 5.05 9.19 -0.82
CA GLU A 60 3.88 9.92 -1.35
C GLU A 60 3.34 9.34 -2.66
N GLN A 61 4.21 8.98 -3.61
CA GLN A 61 3.81 8.39 -4.88
C GLN A 61 3.20 7.00 -4.71
N GLU A 62 3.80 6.15 -3.88
CA GLU A 62 3.30 4.81 -3.59
C GLU A 62 1.97 4.86 -2.81
N ALA A 63 1.80 5.86 -1.94
CA ALA A 63 0.55 6.08 -1.21
C ALA A 63 -0.58 6.54 -2.14
N GLU A 64 -0.29 7.43 -3.09
CA GLU A 64 -1.26 7.83 -4.11
C GLU A 64 -1.60 6.67 -5.05
N GLN A 65 -0.62 5.85 -5.42
CA GLN A 65 -0.86 4.63 -6.18
C GLN A 65 -1.76 3.66 -5.40
N LEU A 66 -1.54 3.48 -4.10
CA LEU A 66 -2.41 2.65 -3.25
C LEU A 66 -3.84 3.20 -3.20
N ARG A 67 -3.99 4.51 -3.04
CA ARG A 67 -5.31 5.16 -3.07
C ARG A 67 -6.05 4.87 -4.38
N ASN A 68 -5.39 5.06 -5.52
CA ASN A 68 -6.00 4.81 -6.83
C ASN A 68 -6.31 3.32 -7.06
N ALA A 69 -5.45 2.42 -6.60
CA ALA A 69 -5.68 0.98 -6.65
C ALA A 69 -6.90 0.54 -5.82
N LEU A 70 -7.09 1.12 -4.63
CA LEU A 70 -8.28 0.87 -3.80
C LEU A 70 -9.57 1.40 -4.45
N MET A 71 -9.50 2.56 -5.11
CA MET A 71 -10.64 3.10 -5.87
C MET A 71 -11.00 2.20 -7.06
N ASP A 72 -10.02 1.68 -7.79
CA ASP A 72 -10.26 0.71 -8.87
C ASP A 72 -10.88 -0.59 -8.33
N LEU A 73 -10.36 -1.15 -7.24
CA LEU A 73 -10.91 -2.34 -6.60
C LEU A 73 -12.38 -2.12 -6.18
N SER A 74 -12.69 -0.97 -5.57
CA SER A 74 -14.06 -0.59 -5.21
C SER A 74 -14.99 -0.58 -6.44
N ALA A 75 -14.55 0.03 -7.54
CA ALA A 75 -15.32 0.05 -8.78
C ALA A 75 -15.51 -1.35 -9.39
N ARG A 76 -14.51 -2.24 -9.28
CA ARG A 76 -14.61 -3.64 -9.72
C ARG A 76 -15.63 -4.42 -8.89
N ILE A 77 -15.62 -4.26 -7.57
CA ILE A 77 -16.60 -4.88 -6.66
C ILE A 77 -18.02 -4.41 -7.00
N ARG A 78 -18.19 -3.09 -7.19
CA ARG A 78 -19.48 -2.52 -7.60
C ARG A 78 -19.99 -3.11 -8.92
N ARG A 79 -19.15 -3.15 -9.96
CA ARG A 79 -19.53 -3.74 -11.25
C ARG A 79 -19.93 -5.22 -11.13
N ALA A 80 -19.23 -5.99 -10.27
CA ALA A 80 -19.60 -7.37 -10.02
C ALA A 80 -20.99 -7.46 -9.37
N ALA A 81 -21.30 -6.60 -8.40
CA ALA A 81 -22.62 -6.55 -7.77
C ALA A 81 -23.74 -6.12 -8.73
N GLU A 82 -23.48 -5.18 -9.64
CA GLU A 82 -24.42 -4.75 -10.68
C GLU A 82 -24.70 -5.84 -11.74
N ASN A 83 -23.85 -6.87 -11.83
CA ASN A 83 -23.97 -7.98 -12.77
C ASN A 83 -24.63 -9.24 -12.16
N ILE A 84 -25.17 -9.15 -10.95
CA ILE A 84 -25.96 -10.20 -10.28
C ILE A 84 -27.43 -9.82 -10.37
#